data_AF-A0A371RIL9-F1
#
_entry.id   AF-A0A371RIL9-F1
#
_cell.length_a   1.000
_cell.length_b   1.000
_cell.length_c   1.000
_cell.angle_alpha   90.00
_cell.angle_beta   90.00
_cell.angle_gamma   90.00
#
_symmetry.space_group_name_H-M   'P 1'
#
loop_
_entity.id
_entity.type
_entity.pdbx_description
1 polymer ?
#
loop_
_entity_poly.entity_id
_entity_poly.type
_entity_poly.pdbx_seq_one_letter_code
_entity_poly.pdbx_strand_id
1 'polypeptide(L)'
;MEPLEIVARNEFGNLIIRDHDGRYWRLCPEDVYCEVVADSKEHFDSLWRDLDFVADWEMAVLVEAARESLGVLPEDWSYCLVIPGALSGAYEMSNVKSAPLVELIKFSGYLGKQIRDLPDGAQVQLKFTD
;
A
#
# COMPACT_ATOMS: atom_id res chain seq x y z
N MET A 1 3.89 -12.52 11.35
CA MET A 1 2.90 -12.97 10.36
C MET A 1 3.55 -14.04 9.51
N GLU A 2 2.86 -15.17 9.33
CA GLU A 2 3.17 -16.15 8.29
C GLU A 2 2.07 -16.03 7.21
N PRO A 3 2.36 -15.41 6.05
CA PRO A 3 1.34 -15.14 5.04
C PRO A 3 0.93 -16.43 4.33
N LEU A 4 -0.38 -16.61 4.13
CA LEU A 4 -0.95 -17.77 3.43
C LEU A 4 -1.30 -17.43 1.99
N GLU A 5 -2.07 -16.35 1.76
CA GLU A 5 -2.49 -15.93 0.42
C GLU A 5 -2.82 -14.43 0.35
N ILE A 6 -2.75 -13.87 -0.86
CA ILE A 6 -3.27 -12.54 -1.17
C ILE A 6 -4.73 -12.71 -1.59
N VAL A 7 -5.66 -12.07 -0.88
CA VAL A 7 -7.10 -12.17 -1.14
C VAL A 7 -7.67 -10.94 -1.86
N ALA A 8 -6.97 -9.81 -1.81
CA ALA A 8 -7.35 -8.61 -2.56
C ALA A 8 -6.12 -7.77 -2.90
N ARG A 9 -6.21 -7.02 -3.99
CA ARG A 9 -5.22 -6.05 -4.47
C ARG A 9 -5.95 -4.85 -5.07
N ASN A 10 -5.47 -3.63 -4.81
CA ASN A 10 -5.92 -2.43 -5.52
C ASN A 10 -4.87 -1.93 -6.54
N GLU A 11 -5.19 -0.87 -7.28
CA GLU A 11 -4.30 -0.31 -8.30
C GLU A 11 -3.11 0.48 -7.73
N PHE A 12 -3.14 0.88 -6.46
CA PHE A 12 -2.00 1.49 -5.76
C PHE A 12 -1.02 0.47 -5.16
N GLY A 13 -1.30 -0.82 -5.34
CA GLY A 13 -0.45 -1.91 -4.85
C GLY A 13 -0.74 -2.32 -3.41
N ASN A 14 -1.84 -1.85 -2.82
CA ASN A 14 -2.30 -2.26 -1.51
C ASN A 14 -2.74 -3.71 -1.61
N LEU A 15 -2.39 -4.51 -0.61
CA LEU A 15 -2.70 -5.93 -0.56
C LEU A 15 -3.51 -6.22 0.70
N ILE A 16 -4.52 -7.08 0.57
CA ILE A 16 -5.08 -7.79 1.72
C ILE A 16 -4.53 -9.21 1.70
N ILE A 17 -3.90 -9.60 2.81
CA ILE A 17 -3.19 -10.86 2.97
C ILE A 17 -3.87 -11.63 4.09
N ARG A 18 -4.27 -12.86 3.82
CA ARG A 18 -4.71 -13.80 4.87
C ARG A 18 -3.49 -14.53 5.41
N ASP A 19 -3.36 -14.64 6.72
CA ASP A 19 -2.32 -15.44 7.36
C ASP A 19 -2.81 -16.84 7.77
N HIS A 20 -1.89 -17.68 8.24
CA HIS A 20 -2.20 -19.03 8.70
C HIS A 20 -3.07 -19.08 9.97
N ASP A 21 -3.15 -17.98 10.74
CA ASP A 21 -4.01 -17.85 11.92
C ASP A 21 -5.44 -17.38 11.54
N GLY A 22 -5.71 -17.13 10.25
CA GLY A 22 -7.00 -16.68 9.74
C GLY A 22 -7.25 -15.18 9.85
N ARG A 23 -6.24 -14.39 10.22
CA ARG A 23 -6.33 -12.92 10.23
C ARG A 23 -6.06 -12.35 8.85
N TYR A 24 -6.62 -11.17 8.61
CA TYR A 24 -6.46 -10.40 7.39
C TYR A 24 -5.66 -9.15 7.69
N TRP A 25 -4.61 -8.94 6.91
CA TRP A 25 -3.69 -7.85 7.04
C TRP A 25 -3.76 -6.97 5.81
N ARG A 26 -3.81 -5.65 6.00
CA ARG A 26 -3.60 -4.70 4.92
C ARG A 26 -2.13 -4.32 4.88
N LEU A 27 -1.49 -4.50 3.73
CA LEU A 27 -0.20 -3.93 3.39
C LEU A 27 -0.46 -2.69 2.54
N CYS A 28 0.04 -1.54 3.00
CA CYS A 28 -0.09 -0.24 2.37
C CYS A 28 1.31 0.29 2.01
N PRO A 29 1.80 0.10 0.77
CA PRO A 29 3.15 0.50 0.39
C PRO A 29 3.39 2.02 0.42
N GLU A 30 2.35 2.81 0.15
CA GLU A 30 2.37 4.27 0.10
C GLU A 30 2.50 4.91 1.48
N ASP A 31 1.88 4.32 2.51
CA ASP A 31 2.03 4.77 3.92
C ASP A 31 2.97 3.88 4.74
N VAL A 32 3.58 2.88 4.10
CA VAL A 32 4.64 2.04 4.68
C VAL A 32 4.20 1.33 5.97
N TYR A 33 3.01 0.72 5.94
CA TYR A 33 2.51 -0.10 7.05
C TYR A 33 2.00 -1.47 6.62
N CYS A 34 1.90 -2.36 7.61
CA CYS A 34 1.25 -3.65 7.46
C CYS A 34 0.53 -4.03 8.77
N GLU A 35 -0.79 -3.96 8.76
CA GLU A 35 -1.62 -4.01 9.98
C GLU A 35 -2.82 -4.94 9.82
N VAL A 36 -3.32 -5.48 10.94
CA VAL A 36 -4.50 -6.34 10.96
C VAL A 36 -5.75 -5.48 10.72
N VAL A 37 -6.53 -5.81 9.70
CA VAL A 37 -7.82 -5.17 9.39
C VAL A 37 -9.02 -6.05 9.71
N ALA A 38 -8.82 -7.37 9.81
CA ALA A 38 -9.83 -8.28 10.33
C ALA A 38 -9.19 -9.51 10.99
N ASP A 39 -9.88 -10.06 11.99
CA ASP A 39 -9.45 -11.23 12.76
C ASP A 39 -10.21 -12.51 12.41
N SER A 40 -11.20 -12.40 11.51
CA SER A 40 -12.10 -13.47 11.09
C SER A 40 -12.61 -13.21 9.67
N LYS A 41 -13.15 -14.26 9.03
CA LYS A 41 -13.77 -14.14 7.70
C LYS A 41 -15.00 -13.24 7.73
N GLU A 42 -15.80 -13.32 8.78
CA GLU A 42 -17.02 -12.55 8.96
C GLU A 42 -16.71 -11.06 9.11
N HIS A 43 -15.70 -10.71 9.90
CA HIS A 43 -15.22 -9.33 10.01
C HIS A 43 -14.67 -8.84 8.67
N PHE A 44 -13.82 -9.62 7.99
CA PHE A 44 -13.32 -9.29 6.65
C PHE A 44 -14.45 -9.02 5.64
N ASP A 45 -15.50 -9.85 5.65
CA ASP A 45 -16.64 -9.65 4.76
C ASP A 45 -17.44 -8.39 5.09
N SER A 46 -17.43 -7.95 6.35
CA SER A 46 -18.09 -6.72 6.76
C SER A 46 -17.36 -5.46 6.28
N LEU A 47 -16.04 -5.51 6.09
CA LEU A 47 -15.24 -4.37 5.59
C LEU A 47 -15.77 -3.85 4.25
N TRP A 48 -16.17 -4.75 3.35
CA TRP A 48 -16.71 -4.38 2.03
C TRP A 48 -18.11 -3.74 2.06
N ARG A 49 -18.73 -3.67 3.24
CA ARG A 49 -20.00 -2.97 3.47
C ARG A 49 -19.79 -1.62 4.16
N ASP A 50 -18.58 -1.36 4.65
CA ASP A 50 -18.18 -0.08 5.21
C ASP A 50 -17.75 0.85 4.07
N LEU A 51 -18.52 1.91 3.85
CA LEU A 51 -18.27 2.86 2.77
C LEU A 51 -16.97 3.64 2.97
N ASP A 52 -16.55 3.86 4.22
CA ASP A 52 -15.31 4.58 4.50
C ASP A 52 -14.11 3.68 4.17
N PHE A 53 -14.17 2.40 4.55
CA PHE A 53 -13.16 1.42 4.16
C PHE A 53 -13.07 1.27 2.63
N VAL A 54 -14.22 1.16 1.95
CA VAL A 54 -14.25 1.02 0.48
C VAL A 54 -13.69 2.26 -0.21
N ALA A 55 -14.08 3.47 0.23
CA ALA A 55 -13.57 4.71 -0.35
C ALA A 55 -12.05 4.85 -0.17
N ASP A 56 -11.54 4.52 1.02
CA ASP A 56 -10.11 4.51 1.32
C ASP A 56 -9.35 3.43 0.54
N TRP A 57 -9.93 2.24 0.39
CA TRP A 57 -9.33 1.13 -0.34
C TRP A 57 -9.28 1.36 -1.85
N GLU A 58 -10.36 1.86 -2.46
CA GLU A 58 -10.44 2.04 -3.91
C GLU A 58 -9.62 3.23 -4.41
N MET A 59 -9.47 4.27 -3.59
CA MET A 59 -8.75 5.50 -3.95
C MET A 59 -9.24 6.07 -5.30
N ALA A 60 -10.53 5.91 -5.60
CA ALA A 60 -11.09 5.99 -6.95
C ALA A 60 -10.74 7.31 -7.66
N VAL A 61 -10.81 8.44 -6.95
CA VAL A 61 -10.48 9.76 -7.51
C VAL A 61 -9.02 9.84 -7.98
N LEU A 62 -8.09 9.30 -7.19
CA LEU A 62 -6.66 9.34 -7.53
C LEU A 62 -6.32 8.31 -8.61
N VAL A 63 -6.97 7.14 -8.58
CA VAL A 63 -6.85 6.11 -9.62
C VAL A 63 -7.31 6.63 -10.97
N GLU A 64 -8.48 7.29 -11.05
CA GLU A 64 -8.98 7.86 -12.30
C GLU A 64 -8.03 8.95 -12.83
N ALA A 65 -7.57 9.86 -11.98
CA ALA A 65 -6.58 10.85 -12.37
C ALA A 65 -5.25 10.22 -12.86
N ALA A 66 -4.82 9.13 -12.23
CA ALA A 66 -3.62 8.41 -12.63
C ALA A 66 -3.80 7.69 -13.97
N ARG A 67 -4.95 7.08 -14.23
CA ARG A 67 -5.29 6.47 -15.52
C ARG A 67 -5.31 7.50 -16.65
N GLU A 68 -5.90 8.67 -16.41
CA GLU A 68 -5.92 9.76 -17.39
C GLU A 68 -4.51 10.27 -17.70
N SER A 69 -3.64 10.39 -16.69
CA SER A 69 -2.31 11.00 -16.86
C SER A 69 -1.20 10.02 -17.27
N LEU A 70 -1.25 8.77 -16.79
CA LEU A 70 -0.19 7.76 -16.94
C LEU A 70 -0.62 6.59 -17.83
N GLY A 71 -1.91 6.50 -18.17
CA GLY A 71 -2.48 5.39 -18.91
C GLY A 71 -2.78 4.18 -18.04
N VAL A 72 -3.39 3.16 -18.66
CA VAL A 72 -3.73 1.89 -18.01
C VAL A 72 -2.46 1.12 -17.63
N LEU A 73 -2.45 0.52 -16.43
CA LEU A 73 -1.33 -0.26 -15.93
C LEU A 73 -1.15 -1.58 -16.72
N PRO A 74 0.09 -1.97 -17.03
CA PRO A 74 0.40 -3.35 -17.42
C PRO A 74 0.05 -4.34 -16.31
N GLU A 75 0.00 -5.63 -16.65
CA GLU A 75 -0.07 -6.71 -15.66
C GLU A 75 1.09 -6.60 -14.66
N ASP A 76 0.81 -6.85 -13.39
CA ASP A 76 1.79 -6.75 -12.28
C ASP A 76 2.42 -5.38 -12.04
N TRP A 77 1.80 -4.32 -12.53
CA TRP A 77 2.16 -2.94 -12.19
C TRP A 77 1.13 -2.29 -11.28
N SER A 78 1.56 -1.26 -10.55
CA SER A 78 0.72 -0.45 -9.68
C SER A 78 1.06 1.02 -9.85
N TYR A 79 0.07 1.89 -9.64
CA TYR A 79 0.36 3.27 -9.31
C TYR A 79 1.02 3.34 -7.93
N CYS A 80 1.84 4.35 -7.69
CA CYS A 80 2.51 4.53 -6.42
C CYS A 80 2.86 6.00 -6.20
N LEU A 81 3.08 6.36 -4.93
CA LEU A 81 3.70 7.62 -4.60
C LEU A 81 5.22 7.54 -4.81
N VAL A 82 5.80 8.56 -5.44
CA VAL A 82 7.26 8.69 -5.60
C VAL A 82 7.91 8.92 -4.24
N ILE A 83 7.33 9.83 -3.45
CA ILE A 83 7.62 10.01 -2.04
C ILE A 83 6.48 9.37 -1.26
N PRO A 84 6.71 8.31 -0.47
CA PRO A 84 5.68 7.70 0.38
C PRO A 84 5.08 8.69 1.39
N GLY A 85 3.83 8.51 1.77
CA GLY A 85 3.13 9.29 2.80
C GLY A 85 3.84 9.26 4.15
N ALA A 86 4.45 8.12 4.51
CA ALA A 86 5.31 8.00 5.70
C ALA A 86 6.52 8.96 5.69
N LEU A 87 6.91 9.47 4.52
CA LEU A 87 7.96 10.48 4.33
C LEU A 87 7.38 11.85 3.96
N SER A 88 6.13 12.12 4.35
CA SER A 88 5.38 13.35 4.05
C SER A 88 5.11 13.57 2.55
N GLY A 89 5.06 12.49 1.77
CA GLY A 89 4.62 12.55 0.39
C GLY A 89 3.13 12.87 0.25
N ALA A 90 2.78 13.76 -0.66
CA ALA A 90 1.41 14.17 -0.89
C ALA A 90 0.69 13.23 -1.87
N TYR A 91 -0.62 13.02 -1.67
CA TYR A 91 -1.50 12.26 -2.56
C TYR A 91 -1.99 13.15 -3.71
N GLU A 92 -1.06 13.57 -4.54
CA GLU A 92 -1.31 14.43 -5.70
C GLU A 92 -0.58 13.89 -6.93
N MET A 93 -1.10 14.19 -8.12
CA MET A 93 -0.60 13.62 -9.36
C MET A 93 0.87 13.92 -9.66
N SER A 94 1.41 15.05 -9.17
CA SER A 94 2.84 15.39 -9.22
C SER A 94 3.73 14.35 -8.53
N ASN A 95 3.19 13.67 -7.52
CA ASN A 95 3.86 12.64 -6.73
C ASN A 95 3.41 11.22 -7.11
N VAL A 96 2.58 11.03 -8.14
CA VAL A 96 2.12 9.70 -8.59
C VAL A 96 2.89 9.24 -9.82
N LYS A 97 3.36 7.98 -9.78
CA LYS A 97 3.97 7.26 -10.91
C LYS A 97 3.45 5.83 -10.96
N SER A 98 3.96 5.03 -11.89
CA SER A 98 3.72 3.59 -11.95
C SER A 98 5.03 2.83 -11.80
N ALA A 99 4.96 1.65 -11.17
CA ALA A 99 6.08 0.76 -10.95
C ALA A 99 5.64 -0.71 -10.93
N PRO A 100 6.55 -1.67 -11.18
CA PRO A 100 6.28 -3.09 -10.94
C PRO A 100 5.90 -3.34 -9.48
N LEU A 101 4.81 -4.08 -9.24
CA LEU A 101 4.29 -4.36 -7.89
C LEU A 101 5.37 -4.97 -6.99
N VAL A 102 6.11 -5.96 -7.49
CA VAL A 102 7.14 -6.65 -6.69
C VAL A 102 8.22 -5.68 -6.22
N GLU A 103 8.60 -4.71 -7.04
CA GLU A 103 9.58 -3.69 -6.68
C GLU A 103 9.01 -2.72 -5.64
N LEU A 104 7.77 -2.27 -5.85
CA LEU A 104 7.04 -1.41 -4.91
C LEU A 104 6.97 -2.05 -3.51
N ILE A 105 6.55 -3.32 -3.43
CA ILE A 105 6.42 -4.04 -2.15
C ILE A 105 7.78 -4.28 -1.48
N LYS A 106 8.82 -4.62 -2.26
CA LYS A 106 10.18 -4.79 -1.73
C LYS A 106 10.72 -3.47 -1.17
N PHE A 107 10.54 -2.38 -1.92
CA PHE A 107 11.01 -1.06 -1.52
C PHE A 107 10.30 -0.58 -0.26
N SER A 108 8.97 -0.62 -0.20
CA SER A 108 8.21 -0.21 0.98
C SER A 108 8.54 -1.08 2.20
N GLY A 109 8.71 -2.38 2.02
CA GLY A 109 9.16 -3.27 3.10
C GLY A 109 10.57 -2.96 3.62
N TYR A 110 11.51 -2.60 2.73
CA TYR A 110 12.85 -2.16 3.12
C TYR A 110 12.81 -0.79 3.83
N LEU A 111 12.01 0.14 3.33
CA LEU A 111 11.82 1.46 3.92
C LEU A 111 11.22 1.35 5.33
N GLY A 112 10.14 0.57 5.49
CA GLY A 112 9.48 0.37 6.78
C GLY A 112 10.44 -0.17 7.84
N LYS A 113 11.32 -1.11 7.49
CA LYS A 113 12.36 -1.60 8.41
C LYS A 113 13.36 -0.53 8.85
N GLN A 114 13.65 0.46 8.01
CA GLN A 114 14.58 1.54 8.36
C GLN A 114 13.94 2.62 9.22
N ILE A 115 12.65 2.91 9.02
CA ILE A 115 11.98 4.04 9.67
C ILE A 115 11.14 3.67 10.89
N ARG A 116 10.80 2.39 11.09
CA ARG A 116 9.87 1.93 12.15
C ARG A 116 10.22 2.43 13.56
N ASP A 117 11.50 2.53 13.88
CA ASP A 117 11.96 2.85 15.23
C ASP A 117 12.36 4.34 15.37
N LEU A 118 12.08 5.16 14.34
CA LEU A 118 12.32 6.60 14.36
C LEU A 118 11.12 7.36 14.92
N PRO A 119 11.33 8.44 15.68
CA PRO A 119 10.24 9.30 16.10
C PRO A 119 9.71 10.14 14.94
N ASP A 120 8.47 10.59 15.05
CA ASP A 120 7.87 11.54 14.12
C ASP A 120 8.74 12.79 13.97
N GLY A 121 8.91 13.24 12.72
CA GLY A 121 9.76 14.39 12.38
C GLY A 121 11.26 14.11 12.36
N ALA A 122 11.70 12.87 12.56
CA ALA A 122 13.10 12.49 12.39
C ALA A 122 13.59 12.78 10.96
N GLN A 123 14.84 13.22 10.84
CA GLN A 123 15.49 13.34 9.54
C GLN A 123 16.05 11.98 9.10
N VAL A 124 15.70 11.58 7.89
CA VAL A 124 16.15 10.32 7.28
C VAL A 124 17.06 10.59 6.09
N GLN A 125 18.18 9.87 6.03
CA GLN A 125 19.05 9.82 4.86
C GLN A 125 18.97 8.42 4.24
N LEU A 126 18.37 8.32 3.05
CA LEU A 126 18.37 7.08 2.29
C LEU A 126 19.70 6.91 1.55
N LYS A 127 20.35 5.76 1.74
CA LYS A 127 21.54 5.35 0.99
C LYS A 127 21.21 4.08 0.22
N PHE A 128 21.48 4.10 -1.08
CA PHE A 128 21.39 2.94 -1.95
C PHE A 128 22.80 2.34 -2.10
N THR A 129 22.93 1.03 -1.95
CA THR A 129 24.20 0.30 -2.07
C THR A 129 24.00 -0.88 -3.01
N ASP A 130 24.94 -1.10 -3.92
CA ASP A 130 24.99 -2.26 -4.84
C ASP A 130 25.38 -3.56 -4.14
#